data_AF-A0A4R3W074-F1
#
_entry.id   AF-A0A4R3W074-F1
#
_cell.length_a   1.000
_cell.length_b   1.000
_cell.length_c   1.000
_cell.angle_alpha   90.00
_cell.angle_beta   90.00
_cell.angle_gamma   90.00
#
_symmetry.space_group_name_H-M   'P 1'
#
loop_
_entity.id
_entity.type
_entity.pdbx_description
1 polymer ?
#
loop_
_entity_poly.entity_id
_entity_poly.type
_entity_poly.pdbx_seq_one_letter_code
_entity_poly.pdbx_strand_id
1 'polypeptide(L)' 'MLAKKKTTNQSSFFFTLEDTLSHKHPLYILANRVDWQLFETEFSPLYCQDNGRPAKPIRLMVGLLILKHIRN' A
#
# COMPACT_ATOMS: atom_id res chain seq x y z
N MET A 1 -2.50 23.99 30.37
CA MET A 1 -1.52 23.62 29.33
C MET A 1 -1.13 22.16 29.55
N LEU A 2 -1.61 21.23 28.71
CA LEU A 2 -1.32 19.80 28.89
C LEU A 2 0.12 19.50 28.48
N ALA A 3 0.82 18.72 29.30
CA ALA A 3 2.22 18.34 29.09
C ALA A 3 2.38 17.50 27.80
N LYS A 4 3.47 17.76 27.05
CA LYS A 4 3.85 16.99 25.86
C LYS A 4 4.08 15.53 26.24
N LYS A 5 3.35 14.61 25.61
CA LYS A 5 3.52 13.16 25.75
C LYS A 5 4.91 12.79 25.21
N LYS A 6 5.77 12.26 26.08
CA LYS A 6 7.05 11.63 25.70
C LYS A 6 6.74 10.40 24.85
N THR A 7 7.22 10.36 23.61
CA THR A 7 7.18 9.17 22.76
C THR A 7 8.16 8.15 23.32
N THR A 8 7.69 7.29 24.20
CA THR A 8 8.42 6.09 24.57
C THR A 8 8.39 5.17 23.34
N ASN A 9 9.56 4.79 22.82
CA ASN A 9 9.72 3.77 21.79
C ASN A 9 9.29 2.40 22.33
N GLN A 10 7.99 2.22 22.59
CA GLN A 10 7.42 0.90 22.70
C GLN A 10 7.47 0.29 21.31
N SER A 11 8.42 -0.62 21.09
CA SER A 11 8.46 -1.51 19.93
C SER A 11 7.16 -2.28 19.92
N SER A 12 6.18 -1.75 19.19
CA SER A 12 4.86 -2.35 19.10
C SER A 12 5.02 -3.73 18.48
N PHE A 13 4.28 -4.73 18.99
CA PHE A 13 4.16 -6.05 18.37
C PHE A 13 3.56 -6.00 16.95
N PHE A 14 3.22 -4.82 16.43
CA PHE A 14 2.73 -4.59 15.09
C PHE A 14 3.90 -4.24 14.18
N PHE A 15 4.64 -5.26 13.73
CA PHE A 15 5.41 -5.12 12.50
C PHE A 15 4.42 -5.07 11.34
N THR A 16 4.61 -4.10 10.45
CA THR A 16 3.87 -4.07 9.20
C THR A 16 4.41 -5.18 8.28
N LEU A 17 3.60 -5.62 7.30
CA LEU A 17 4.10 -6.54 6.28
C LEU A 17 5.34 -5.98 5.59
N GLU A 18 5.42 -4.66 5.43
CA GLU A 18 6.56 -3.97 4.85
C GLU A 18 7.87 -4.24 5.61
N ASP A 19 7.81 -4.23 6.95
CA ASP A 19 8.97 -4.47 7.83
C ASP A 19 9.50 -5.91 7.70
N THR A 20 8.64 -6.85 7.30
CA THR A 20 9.02 -8.26 7.10
C THR A 20 9.62 -8.56 5.72
N LEU A 21 9.52 -7.62 4.78
CA LEU A 21 9.99 -7.80 3.40
C LEU A 21 11.46 -7.43 3.23
N SER A 22 12.13 -8.13 2.32
CA SER A 22 13.49 -7.76 1.90
C SER A 22 13.46 -6.45 1.13
N HIS A 23 14.06 -5.42 1.70
CA HIS A 23 14.14 -4.08 1.09
C HIS A 23 15.01 -4.05 -0.18
N LYS A 24 15.81 -5.10 -0.41
CA LYS A 24 16.62 -5.30 -1.62
C LYS A 24 15.86 -6.02 -2.73
N HIS A 25 14.64 -6.50 -2.46
CA HIS A 25 13.89 -7.25 -3.45
C HIS A 25 13.42 -6.32 -4.60
N PRO A 26 13.61 -6.70 -5.88
CA PRO A 26 13.26 -5.84 -7.01
C PRO A 26 11.81 -5.34 -6.99
N LEU A 27 10.85 -6.20 -6.62
CA LEU A 27 9.43 -5.80 -6.52
C LEU A 27 9.15 -4.84 -5.38
N TYR A 28 9.91 -4.90 -4.28
CA TYR A 28 9.78 -3.97 -3.17
C TYR A 28 10.24 -2.57 -3.59
N ILE A 29 11.41 -2.51 -4.24
CA ILE A 29 11.96 -1.28 -4.80
C ILE A 29 11.00 -0.71 -5.85
N LEU A 30 10.50 -1.54 -6.76
CA LEU A 30 9.55 -1.11 -7.78
C LEU A 30 8.26 -0.55 -7.17
N ALA A 31 7.67 -1.26 -6.21
CA ALA A 31 6.44 -0.81 -5.56
C ALA A 31 6.60 0.55 -4.86
N ASN A 32 7.79 0.87 -4.35
CA ASN A 32 8.08 2.15 -3.71
C ASN A 32 8.46 3.27 -4.69
N ARG A 33 8.72 2.94 -5.96
CA ARG A 33 9.03 3.92 -7.03
C ARG A 33 7.81 4.35 -7.84
N VAL A 34 6.74 3.57 -7.80
CA VAL A 34 5.49 3.85 -8.52
C VAL A 34 4.68 4.88 -7.75
N ASP A 35 4.24 5.94 -8.43
CA ASP A 35 3.27 6.90 -7.90
C ASP A 35 1.86 6.31 -7.96
N TRP A 36 1.47 5.62 -6.89
CA TRP A 36 0.15 5.00 -6.79
C TRP A 36 -1.00 6.01 -6.73
N GLN A 37 -0.77 7.22 -6.23
CA GLN A 37 -1.82 8.22 -6.06
C GLN A 37 -2.28 8.79 -7.40
N LEU A 38 -1.36 8.93 -8.36
CA LEU A 38 -1.70 9.25 -9.74
C LEU A 38 -2.72 8.25 -10.30
N PHE A 39 -2.43 6.95 -10.18
CA PHE A 39 -3.35 5.91 -10.66
C PHE A 39 -4.69 5.93 -9.92
N GLU A 40 -4.70 6.11 -8.59
CA GLU A 40 -5.96 6.23 -7.84
C GLU A 40 -6.81 7.38 -8.35
N THR A 41 -6.20 8.50 -8.69
CA THR A 41 -6.91 9.69 -9.20
C THR A 41 -7.46 9.44 -10.61
N GLU A 42 -6.63 8.92 -11.52
CA GLU A 42 -7.01 8.69 -12.91
C GLU A 42 -8.10 7.60 -13.05
N PHE A 43 -8.08 6.60 -12.18
CA PHE A 43 -9.06 5.50 -12.23
C PHE A 43 -10.29 5.75 -11.37
N SER A 44 -10.27 6.72 -10.44
CA SER A 44 -11.42 7.06 -9.60
C SER A 44 -12.72 7.26 -10.40
N PRO A 45 -12.74 7.97 -11.55
CA PRO A 45 -13.94 8.14 -12.37
C PRO A 45 -14.49 6.85 -12.99
N LEU A 46 -13.66 5.80 -13.09
CA LEU A 46 -14.07 4.51 -13.64
C LEU A 46 -14.81 3.64 -12.61
N TYR A 47 -14.77 4.03 -11.34
CA TYR A 47 -15.45 3.34 -10.25
C TYR A 47 -16.66 4.15 -9.77
N CYS A 48 -17.71 3.43 -9.36
CA CYS A 48 -18.88 4.07 -8.76
C CYS A 48 -18.52 4.56 -7.35
N GLN A 49 -18.76 5.84 -7.09
CA GLN A 49 -18.45 6.46 -5.81
C GLN A 49 -19.41 6.02 -4.70
N ASP A 50 -20.70 5.92 -5.02
CA ASP A 50 -21.75 5.90 -4.00
C ASP A 50 -22.64 4.63 -4.02
N ASN A 51 -22.40 3.71 -4.96
CA ASN A 51 -23.22 2.52 -5.11
C ASN A 51 -22.38 1.24 -5.26
N GLY A 52 -22.85 0.17 -4.64
CA GLY A 52 -22.24 -1.16 -4.72
C GLY A 52 -21.06 -1.36 -3.77
N ARG A 53 -20.13 -2.24 -4.17
CA ARG A 53 -18.95 -2.58 -3.36
C ARG A 53 -17.87 -1.51 -3.55
N PRO A 54 -17.24 -1.01 -2.46
CA PRO A 54 -16.14 -0.06 -2.56
C PRO A 54 -15.00 -0.56 -3.46
N ALA A 55 -14.40 0.37 -4.18
CA ALA A 55 -13.21 0.10 -4.98
C ALA A 55 -12.08 -0.44 -4.08
N LYS A 56 -11.32 -1.40 -4.63
CA LYS A 56 -10.08 -1.86 -3.98
C LYS A 56 -8.94 -0.94 -4.40
N PRO A 57 -7.91 -0.75 -3.56
CA PRO A 57 -6.72 -0.02 -3.97
C PRO A 57 -6.13 -0.62 -5.24
N ILE A 58 -5.80 0.23 -6.20
CA ILE A 58 -5.23 -0.16 -7.51
C ILE A 58 -3.91 -0.88 -7.32
N ARG A 59 -3.11 -0.44 -6.33
CA ARG A 59 -1.86 -1.11 -5.92
C ARG A 59 -2.07 -2.61 -5.65
N LEU A 60 -3.18 -2.97 -4.99
CA LEU A 60 -3.51 -4.37 -4.71
C LEU A 60 -3.81 -5.13 -6.00
N MET A 61 -4.67 -4.58 -6.86
CA MET A 61 -5.07 -5.23 -8.11
C MET A 61 -3.88 -5.43 -9.04
N VAL A 62 -3.08 -4.39 -9.27
CA VAL A 62 -1.88 -4.42 -10.10
C VAL A 62 -0.84 -5.37 -9.50
N GLY A 63 -0.63 -5.32 -8.19
CA GLY A 63 0.30 -6.22 -7.49
C GLY A 63 -0.05 -7.69 -7.70
N LEU A 64 -1.33 -8.07 -7.59
CA LEU A 64 -1.78 -9.44 -7.84
C LEU A 64 -1.57 -9.87 -9.30
N LEU A 65 -1.80 -8.98 -10.27
CA LEU A 65 -1.56 -9.28 -11.69
C LEU A 65 -0.07 -9.49 -11.99
N ILE A 66 0.80 -8.66 -11.43
CA ILE A 66 2.26 -8.82 -11.56
C ILE A 66 2.71 -10.13 -10.93
N LEU A 67 2.24 -10.45 -9.72
CA LEU A 67 2.57 -11.71 -9.05
C LEU A 67 2.09 -12.93 -9.83
N LYS A 68 0.90 -12.87 -10.44
CA LYS A 68 0.39 -13.91 -11.33
C LYS A 68 1.31 -14.10 -12.54
N HIS A 69 1.78 -13.01 -13.16
CA HIS A 69 2.64 -13.09 -14.32
C HIS A 69 4.04 -13.64 -14.01
N ILE A 70 4.60 -13.32 -12.84
CA ILE A 70 5.94 -13.78 -12.43
C ILE A 70 5.95 -15.27 -12.05
N ARG A 71 4.83 -15.80 -11.56
CA ARG A 71 4.72 -17.19 -11.07
C ARG A 71 4.06 -18.16 -12.06
N ASN A 72 3.60 -17.69 -13.21
CA ASN A 72 3.13 -18.50 -14.34
C ASN A 72 4.27 -18.71 -15.33
#